data_AF-A0A6B0V498-F1
#
_entry.id   AF-A0A6B0V498-F1
#
_cell.length_a   1.000
_cell.length_b   1.000
_cell.length_c   1.000
_cell.angle_alpha   90.00
_cell.angle_beta   90.00
_cell.angle_gamma   90.00
#
_symmetry.space_group_name_H-M   'P 1'
#
loop_
_entity.id
_entity.type
_entity.pdbx_description
1 polymer ?
#
loop_
_entity_poly.entity_id
_entity_poly.type
_entity_poly.pdbx_seq_one_letter_code
_entity_poly.pdbx_strand_id
1 'polypeptide(L)'
;MNSGLSWCTTIVATSLALRIVVTLPLAVYQSHIIARLANLDKEIAQIAHELRGETARAVRMYNLDEKQAKYLYRRSLPLWISLSVALRNMAYMMPYQDMAAQALFLELSVGGALWFPNLTLPDPLFVMPVLLGITNLLNIEFHALQHTKQLTKVRKVLTYTLRGMSVLMIPIASIMPTDVTLYWLCSSGFALGQNLLMINPKFRRACRIPRTANESQTPFRDLLDRLKKRFEFNKTGT
;
A
#
# COMPACT_ATOMS: atom_id res chain seq x y z
N MET A 1 16.61 14.84 23.40
CA MET A 1 17.74 14.84 22.45
C MET A 1 17.18 15.27 21.11
N ASN A 2 17.31 16.55 20.78
CA ASN A 2 16.79 17.08 19.52
C ASN A 2 17.75 16.66 18.42
N SER A 3 17.28 15.85 17.48
CA SER A 3 18.09 15.29 16.39
C SER A 3 18.70 16.34 15.45
N GLY A 4 18.48 17.65 15.69
CA GLY A 4 18.84 18.75 14.79
C GLY A 4 18.11 18.72 13.44
N LEU A 5 17.23 17.74 13.23
CA LEU A 5 16.50 17.51 11.99
C LEU A 5 15.14 18.20 12.06
N SER A 6 14.74 18.81 10.95
CA SER A 6 13.38 19.35 10.76
C SER A 6 12.33 18.25 10.99
N TRP A 7 11.16 18.64 11.53
CA TRP A 7 10.03 17.74 11.74
C TRP A 7 9.61 17.02 10.44
N CYS A 8 9.68 17.72 9.30
CA CYS A 8 9.49 17.12 7.99
C CYS A 8 10.43 15.92 7.77
N THR A 9 11.72 16.08 8.03
CA THR A 9 12.71 15.00 7.85
C THR A 9 12.46 13.84 8.81
N THR A 10 12.08 14.15 10.05
CA THR A 10 11.78 13.14 11.08
C THR A 10 10.54 12.31 10.72
N ILE A 11 9.47 12.95 10.23
CA ILE A 11 8.25 12.26 9.76
C ILE A 11 8.61 11.32 8.61
N VAL A 12 9.34 11.81 7.61
CA VAL A 12 9.76 11.01 6.45
C VAL A 12 10.62 9.83 6.89
N ALA A 13 11.67 10.08 7.67
CA ALA A 13 12.62 9.07 8.11
C ALA A 13 11.95 7.97 8.96
N THR A 14 11.13 8.37 9.94
CA THR A 14 10.40 7.44 10.81
C THR A 14 9.42 6.59 10.02
N SER A 15 8.71 7.19 9.07
CA SER A 15 7.76 6.49 8.20
C SER A 15 8.46 5.44 7.33
N LEU A 16 9.57 5.81 6.70
CA LEU A 16 10.36 4.88 5.88
C LEU A 16 10.99 3.78 6.74
N ALA A 17 11.52 4.11 7.92
CA ALA A 17 12.09 3.14 8.84
C ALA A 17 11.06 2.10 9.28
N LEU A 18 9.87 2.52 9.71
CA LEU A 18 8.78 1.61 10.09
C LEU A 18 8.38 0.71 8.92
N ARG A 19 8.30 1.25 7.71
CA ARG A 19 7.98 0.46 6.53
C ARG A 19 9.08 -0.53 6.13
N ILE A 20 10.35 -0.15 6.26
CA ILE A 20 11.47 -1.06 6.00
C ILE A 20 11.52 -2.18 7.04
N VAL A 21 11.33 -1.87 8.32
CA VAL A 21 11.44 -2.87 9.40
C VAL A 21 10.23 -3.81 9.44
N VAL A 22 9.03 -3.29 9.19
CA VAL A 22 7.78 -4.06 9.33
C VAL A 22 7.26 -4.53 7.97
N THR A 23 7.08 -3.61 7.03
CA THR A 23 6.37 -3.91 5.78
C THR A 23 7.20 -4.71 4.80
N LEU A 24 8.50 -4.42 4.66
CA LEU A 24 9.35 -5.10 3.68
C LEU A 24 9.57 -6.59 4.01
N PRO A 25 9.94 -7.00 5.25
CA PRO A 25 10.05 -8.41 5.61
C PRO A 25 8.71 -9.14 5.47
N LEU A 26 7.61 -8.49 5.86
CA LEU A 26 6.27 -9.05 5.69
C LEU A 26 5.95 -9.26 4.22
N ALA A 27 6.26 -8.32 3.34
CA ALA A 27 6.04 -8.43 1.90
C ALA A 27 6.88 -9.55 1.27
N VAL A 28 8.13 -9.72 1.72
CA VAL A 28 8.99 -10.85 1.33
C VAL A 28 8.39 -12.17 1.79
N TYR A 29 7.94 -12.26 3.04
CA TYR A 29 7.29 -13.44 3.58
C TYR A 29 5.99 -13.80 2.83
N GLN A 30 5.12 -12.82 2.60
CA GLN A 30 3.91 -12.98 1.79
C GLN A 30 4.24 -13.46 0.38
N SER A 31 5.31 -12.95 -0.23
CA SER A 31 5.74 -13.37 -1.56
C SER A 31 6.27 -14.81 -1.59
N HIS A 32 6.87 -15.30 -0.50
CA HIS A 32 7.20 -16.72 -0.38
C HIS A 32 5.96 -17.60 -0.35
N ILE A 33 4.95 -17.22 0.45
CA ILE A 33 3.68 -17.96 0.54
C ILE A 33 3.00 -17.99 -0.83
N ILE A 34 2.84 -16.83 -1.47
CA ILE A 34 2.20 -16.73 -2.79
C ILE A 34 2.96 -17.54 -3.84
N ALA A 35 4.30 -17.52 -3.81
CA ALA A 35 5.11 -18.32 -4.74
C ALA A 35 4.95 -19.83 -4.50
N ARG A 36 4.90 -20.27 -3.23
CA ARG A 36 4.64 -21.68 -2.88
C ARG A 36 3.24 -22.10 -3.32
N LEU A 37 2.23 -21.30 -3.03
CA LEU A 37 0.86 -21.54 -3.48
C LEU A 37 0.80 -21.66 -5.01
N ALA A 38 1.39 -20.71 -5.73
CA ALA A 38 1.39 -20.74 -7.20
C ALA A 38 2.07 -21.99 -7.81
N ASN A 39 3.04 -22.58 -7.11
CA ASN A 39 3.66 -23.84 -7.53
C ASN A 39 2.80 -25.06 -7.20
N LEU A 40 2.05 -25.01 -6.11
CA LEU A 40 1.12 -26.05 -5.66
C LEU A 40 -0.29 -25.93 -6.28
N ASP A 41 -0.59 -24.83 -6.98
CA ASP A 41 -1.91 -24.53 -7.55
C ASP A 41 -2.48 -25.71 -8.38
N LYS A 42 -1.62 -26.41 -9.14
CA LYS A 42 -2.03 -27.55 -9.97
C LYS A 42 -2.42 -28.77 -9.13
N GLU A 43 -1.64 -29.09 -8.11
CA GLU A 43 -1.90 -30.21 -7.19
C GLU A 43 -3.16 -29.94 -6.36
N ILE A 44 -3.29 -28.71 -5.84
CA ILE A 44 -4.49 -28.27 -5.11
C ILE A 44 -5.72 -28.37 -6.02
N ALA A 45 -5.62 -27.97 -7.29
CA ALA A 45 -6.74 -28.05 -8.21
C ALA A 45 -7.14 -29.50 -8.54
N GLN A 46 -6.18 -30.43 -8.62
CA GLN A 46 -6.44 -31.86 -8.83
C GLN A 46 -7.13 -32.48 -7.62
N ILE A 47 -6.57 -32.29 -6.41
CA ILE A 47 -7.16 -32.78 -5.15
C ILE A 47 -8.55 -32.15 -4.91
N ALA A 48 -8.70 -30.85 -5.18
CA ALA A 48 -9.98 -30.18 -5.08
C ALA A 48 -11.01 -30.75 -6.06
N HIS A 49 -10.59 -31.22 -7.25
CA HIS A 49 -11.50 -31.87 -8.19
C HIS A 49 -12.00 -33.23 -7.67
N GLU A 50 -11.13 -34.02 -7.05
CA GLU A 50 -11.47 -35.33 -6.46
C GLU A 50 -12.38 -35.22 -5.23
N LEU A 51 -12.28 -34.15 -4.44
CA LEU A 51 -12.95 -34.04 -3.14
C LEU A 51 -14.02 -32.95 -3.04
N ARG A 52 -14.45 -32.36 -4.17
CA ARG A 52 -15.42 -31.24 -4.23
C ARG A 52 -16.70 -31.45 -3.40
N GLY A 53 -17.20 -32.69 -3.32
CA GLY A 53 -18.41 -33.03 -2.56
C GLY A 53 -18.21 -33.11 -1.05
N GLU A 54 -17.04 -33.55 -0.59
CA GLU A 54 -16.75 -33.74 0.83
C GLU A 54 -16.07 -32.53 1.47
N THR A 55 -15.20 -31.83 0.73
CA THR A 55 -14.54 -30.59 1.18
C THR A 55 -15.54 -29.46 1.40
N ALA A 56 -16.61 -29.36 0.60
CA ALA A 56 -17.68 -28.39 0.84
C ALA A 56 -18.41 -28.62 2.18
N ARG A 57 -18.52 -29.88 2.62
CA ARG A 57 -19.07 -30.24 3.93
C ARG A 57 -18.04 -30.05 5.06
N ALA A 58 -16.78 -30.43 4.84
CA ALA A 58 -15.71 -30.29 5.83
C ALA A 58 -15.35 -28.82 6.11
N VAL A 59 -15.31 -27.95 5.11
CA VAL A 59 -15.11 -26.49 5.28
C VAL A 59 -16.25 -25.87 6.10
N ARG A 60 -17.48 -26.33 5.87
CA ARG A 60 -18.67 -25.87 6.62
C ARG A 60 -18.72 -26.41 8.05
N MET A 61 -18.21 -27.62 8.28
CA MET A 61 -18.23 -28.30 9.58
C MET A 61 -17.05 -27.88 10.47
N TYR A 62 -15.86 -27.67 9.90
CA TYR A 62 -14.65 -27.33 10.65
C TYR A 62 -14.38 -25.82 10.77
N ASN A 63 -15.14 -24.95 10.10
CA ASN A 63 -15.00 -23.48 10.17
C ASN A 63 -13.53 -23.02 10.05
N LEU A 64 -12.77 -23.74 9.24
CA LEU A 64 -11.32 -23.58 9.12
C LEU A 64 -11.04 -22.27 8.38
N ASP A 65 -10.07 -21.54 8.89
CA ASP A 65 -9.44 -20.34 8.34
C ASP A 65 -10.12 -18.98 8.58
N GLU A 66 -11.46 -18.89 8.65
CA GLU A 66 -12.12 -17.57 8.77
C GLU A 66 -11.80 -16.85 10.10
N LYS A 67 -11.78 -17.57 11.22
CA LYS A 67 -11.52 -16.98 12.55
C LYS A 67 -10.08 -16.51 12.70
N GLN A 68 -9.10 -17.23 12.15
CA GLN A 68 -7.68 -16.84 12.19
C GLN A 68 -7.40 -15.70 11.21
N ALA A 69 -7.95 -15.74 10.00
CA ALA A 69 -7.85 -14.64 9.02
C ALA A 69 -8.48 -13.34 9.57
N LYS A 70 -9.65 -13.45 10.22
CA LYS A 70 -10.34 -12.30 10.84
C LYS A 70 -9.62 -11.79 12.08
N TYR A 71 -8.97 -12.66 12.86
CA TYR A 71 -8.14 -12.29 14.00
C TYR A 71 -6.86 -11.54 13.57
N LEU A 72 -6.16 -12.04 12.55
CA LEU A 72 -4.97 -11.38 11.98
C LEU A 72 -5.34 -10.06 11.30
N TYR A 73 -6.48 -9.99 10.61
CA TYR A 73 -7.02 -8.76 10.02
C TYR A 73 -7.39 -7.72 11.09
N ARG A 74 -8.01 -8.13 12.21
CA ARG A 74 -8.40 -7.22 13.30
C ARG A 74 -7.20 -6.68 14.09
N ARG A 75 -6.14 -7.48 14.23
CA ARG A 75 -4.88 -7.08 14.88
C ARG A 75 -3.96 -6.28 13.96
N SER A 76 -4.17 -6.39 12.65
CA SER A 76 -3.56 -5.52 11.63
C SER A 76 -4.41 -4.30 11.31
N LEU A 77 -5.19 -3.78 12.29
CA LEU A 77 -5.54 -2.35 12.32
C LEU A 77 -4.31 -1.61 11.78
N PRO A 78 -4.41 -0.97 10.60
CA PRO A 78 -3.21 -0.60 9.89
C PRO A 78 -2.46 0.35 10.81
N LEU A 79 -1.21 0.04 11.12
CA LEU A 79 -0.27 0.99 11.72
C LEU A 79 -0.40 2.37 11.02
N TRP A 80 -0.75 2.34 9.73
CA TRP A 80 -1.14 3.49 8.96
C TRP A 80 -2.30 4.33 9.51
N ILE A 81 -3.42 3.75 9.93
CA ILE A 81 -4.53 4.50 10.55
C ILE A 81 -4.08 5.10 11.87
N SER A 82 -3.41 4.32 12.73
CA SER A 82 -2.95 4.81 14.03
C SER A 82 -1.95 5.97 13.91
N LEU A 83 -0.98 5.88 13.00
CA LEU A 83 -0.04 6.97 12.73
C LEU A 83 -0.72 8.20 12.13
N SER A 84 -1.71 8.01 11.26
CA SER A 84 -2.50 9.12 10.69
C SER A 84 -3.27 9.88 11.77
N VAL A 85 -3.90 9.14 12.69
CA VAL A 85 -4.61 9.72 13.83
C VAL A 85 -3.64 10.41 14.78
N ALA A 86 -2.48 9.80 15.05
CA ALA A 86 -1.46 10.41 15.91
C ALA A 86 -0.96 11.75 15.34
N LEU A 87 -0.56 11.79 14.06
CA LEU A 87 -0.10 13.02 13.40
C LEU A 87 -1.20 14.09 13.38
N ARG A 88 -2.43 13.71 12.99
CA ARG A 88 -3.58 14.64 13.02
C ARG A 88 -3.80 15.20 14.43
N ASN A 89 -3.71 14.35 15.45
CA ASN A 89 -3.89 14.77 16.84
C ASN A 89 -2.78 15.73 17.28
N MET A 90 -1.54 15.54 16.83
CA MET A 90 -0.44 16.48 17.08
C MET A 90 -0.70 17.82 16.40
N ALA A 91 -1.13 17.82 15.14
CA ALA A 91 -1.45 19.04 14.38
C ALA A 91 -2.61 19.85 14.98
N TYR A 92 -3.56 19.19 15.67
CA TYR A 92 -4.70 19.86 16.30
C TYR A 92 -4.64 19.93 17.83
N MET A 93 -3.52 19.52 18.44
CA MET A 93 -3.34 19.50 19.90
C MET A 93 -4.46 18.70 20.63
N MET A 94 -4.83 17.56 20.07
CA MET A 94 -5.89 16.68 20.59
C MET A 94 -5.28 15.43 21.26
N PRO A 95 -5.95 14.81 22.25
CA PRO A 95 -7.21 15.24 22.87
C PRO A 95 -7.04 16.27 23.99
N TYR A 96 -5.81 16.52 24.45
CA TYR A 96 -5.50 17.45 25.53
C TYR A 96 -4.58 18.56 25.02
N GLN A 97 -4.91 19.80 25.36
CA GLN A 97 -4.17 21.00 24.99
C GLN A 97 -3.24 21.43 26.13
N ASP A 98 -2.36 20.54 26.57
CA ASP A 98 -1.39 20.82 27.61
C ASP A 98 -0.18 21.61 27.06
N MET A 99 0.71 22.03 27.97
CA MET A 99 1.94 22.76 27.60
C MET A 99 2.84 21.95 26.66
N ALA A 100 2.83 20.62 26.79
CA ALA A 100 3.58 19.73 25.91
C ALA A 100 3.01 19.72 24.48
N ALA A 101 1.69 19.65 24.33
CA ALA A 101 1.00 19.73 23.04
C ALA A 101 1.21 21.10 22.37
N GLN A 102 1.21 22.18 23.14
CA GLN A 102 1.54 23.52 22.63
C GLN A 102 2.98 23.61 22.12
N ALA A 103 3.95 23.12 22.88
CA ALA A 103 5.36 23.09 22.47
C ALA A 103 5.53 22.28 21.17
N LEU A 104 4.92 21.10 21.10
CA LEU A 104 4.95 20.24 19.92
C LEU A 104 4.31 20.93 18.70
N PHE A 105 3.14 21.55 18.88
CA PHE A 105 2.45 22.29 17.81
C PHE A 105 3.31 23.42 17.26
N LEU A 106 3.96 24.20 18.14
CA LEU A 106 4.85 25.27 17.73
C LEU A 106 6.02 24.73 16.90
N GLU A 107 6.66 23.65 17.35
CA GLU A 107 7.74 23.04 16.59
C GLU A 107 7.28 22.47 15.23
N LEU A 108 6.08 21.86 15.14
CA LEU A 108 5.51 21.42 13.87
C LEU A 108 5.17 22.60 12.94
N SER A 109 4.68 23.70 13.50
CA SER A 109 4.24 24.87 12.73
C SER A 109 5.39 25.60 12.02
N VAL A 110 6.61 25.47 12.54
CA VAL A 110 7.85 26.00 11.92
C VAL A 110 8.73 24.90 11.33
N GLY A 111 8.32 23.64 11.50
CA GLY A 111 9.09 22.44 11.15
C GLY A 111 8.90 21.95 9.72
N GLY A 112 8.19 22.70 8.87
CA GLY A 112 7.97 22.38 7.46
C GLY A 112 9.18 22.67 6.57
N ALA A 113 8.99 22.53 5.26
CA ALA A 113 10.04 22.71 4.27
C ALA A 113 9.47 23.13 2.91
N LEU A 114 10.33 23.62 2.00
CA LEU A 114 9.98 23.95 0.62
C LEU A 114 8.78 24.92 0.54
N TRP A 115 7.69 24.55 -0.13
CA TRP A 115 6.46 25.35 -0.28
C TRP A 115 5.44 25.15 0.85
N PHE A 116 5.75 24.31 1.83
CA PHE A 116 4.89 24.00 2.98
C PHE A 116 5.64 24.27 4.30
N PRO A 117 5.81 25.54 4.70
CA PRO A 117 6.58 25.89 5.89
C PRO A 117 5.90 25.44 7.19
N ASN A 118 4.58 25.30 7.18
CA ASN A 118 3.78 24.91 8.34
C ASN A 118 3.17 23.53 8.13
N LEU A 119 3.53 22.56 8.97
CA LEU A 119 3.05 21.19 8.88
C LEU A 119 1.63 20.98 9.43
N THR A 120 1.13 21.89 10.28
CA THR A 120 -0.18 21.76 10.95
C THR A 120 -1.32 22.29 10.09
N LEU A 121 -1.00 23.06 9.04
CA LEU A 121 -1.96 23.58 8.07
C LEU A 121 -2.06 22.68 6.84
N PRO A 122 -3.20 22.71 6.12
CA PRO A 122 -3.30 22.06 4.81
C PRO A 122 -2.31 22.63 3.80
N ASP A 123 -1.92 21.80 2.82
CA ASP A 123 -0.96 22.21 1.78
C ASP A 123 -1.53 23.39 0.97
N PRO A 124 -0.89 24.57 1.01
CA PRO A 124 -1.41 25.77 0.36
C PRO A 124 -1.46 25.67 -1.17
N LEU A 125 -0.65 24.80 -1.78
CA LEU A 125 -0.54 24.67 -3.24
C LEU A 125 -1.25 23.43 -3.81
N PHE A 126 -1.88 22.60 -2.97
CA PHE A 126 -2.49 21.33 -3.38
C PHE A 126 -1.55 20.33 -4.08
N VAL A 127 -0.24 20.56 -4.03
CA VAL A 127 0.78 19.69 -4.64
C VAL A 127 0.80 18.32 -3.96
N MET A 128 0.81 18.28 -2.63
CA MET A 128 0.85 17.04 -1.84
C MET A 128 -0.41 16.16 -2.06
N PRO A 129 -1.65 16.68 -1.95
CA PRO A 129 -2.86 15.92 -2.27
C PRO A 129 -2.87 15.33 -3.68
N VAL A 130 -2.45 16.11 -4.69
CA VAL A 130 -2.42 15.66 -6.09
C VAL A 130 -1.36 14.58 -6.29
N LEU A 131 -0.14 14.78 -5.78
CA LEU A 131 0.91 13.77 -5.83
C LEU A 131 0.51 12.48 -5.11
N LEU A 132 -0.20 12.58 -3.99
CA LEU A 132 -0.73 11.43 -3.27
C LEU A 132 -1.75 10.66 -4.13
N GLY A 133 -2.70 11.37 -4.74
CA GLY A 133 -3.69 10.77 -5.65
C GLY A 133 -3.03 10.05 -6.83
N ILE A 134 -2.06 10.68 -7.48
CA ILE A 134 -1.28 10.08 -8.58
C ILE A 134 -0.54 8.83 -8.09
N THR A 135 0.16 8.92 -6.96
CA THR A 135 0.95 7.79 -6.42
C THR A 135 0.05 6.60 -6.03
N ASN A 136 -1.12 6.85 -5.45
CA ASN A 136 -2.09 5.81 -5.14
C ASN A 136 -2.66 5.17 -6.40
N LEU A 137 -2.96 5.97 -7.43
CA LEU A 137 -3.39 5.46 -8.73
C LEU A 137 -2.31 4.58 -9.36
N LEU A 138 -1.05 4.99 -9.34
CA LEU A 138 0.08 4.19 -9.85
C LEU A 138 0.22 2.85 -9.10
N ASN A 139 0.05 2.85 -7.77
CA ASN A 139 0.01 1.61 -7.00
C ASN A 139 -1.12 0.70 -7.46
N ILE A 140 -2.33 1.21 -7.69
CA ILE A 140 -3.47 0.41 -8.17
C ILE A 140 -3.21 -0.13 -9.57
N GLU A 141 -2.68 0.71 -10.48
CA GLU A 141 -2.35 0.28 -11.84
C GLU A 141 -1.28 -0.80 -11.84
N PHE A 142 -0.26 -0.67 -11.01
CA PHE A 142 0.77 -1.70 -10.83
C PHE A 142 0.14 -3.05 -10.46
N HIS A 143 -0.72 -3.08 -9.45
CA HIS A 143 -1.43 -4.30 -9.05
C HIS A 143 -2.39 -4.80 -10.12
N ALA A 144 -3.04 -3.92 -10.88
CA ALA A 144 -3.92 -4.31 -11.97
C ALA A 144 -3.14 -4.99 -13.11
N LEU A 145 -1.94 -4.50 -13.43
CA LEU A 145 -1.10 -5.00 -14.52
C LEU A 145 -0.34 -6.29 -14.16
N GLN A 146 -0.05 -6.52 -12.88
CA GLN A 146 0.69 -7.71 -12.46
C GLN A 146 -0.07 -9.02 -12.68
N HIS A 147 -1.40 -8.99 -12.79
CA HIS A 147 -2.19 -10.21 -12.92
C HIS A 147 -2.70 -10.41 -14.35
N THR A 148 -2.19 -11.46 -14.98
CA THR A 148 -2.43 -11.83 -16.38
C THR A 148 -3.60 -12.78 -16.59
N LYS A 149 -4.08 -13.49 -15.56
CA LYS A 149 -5.30 -14.30 -15.65
C LYS A 149 -6.52 -13.38 -15.74
N GLN A 150 -7.55 -13.81 -16.49
CA GLN A 150 -8.78 -13.04 -16.68
C GLN A 150 -9.28 -12.47 -15.33
N LEU A 151 -9.57 -11.17 -15.32
CA LEU A 151 -10.09 -10.50 -14.14
C LEU A 151 -11.47 -11.11 -13.81
N THR A 152 -11.60 -11.73 -12.63
CA THR A 152 -12.91 -12.07 -12.10
C THR A 152 -13.76 -10.79 -12.03
N LYS A 153 -15.08 -10.88 -12.23
CA LYS A 153 -15.99 -9.72 -12.17
C LYS A 153 -15.78 -8.90 -10.88
N VAL A 154 -15.63 -9.59 -9.75
CA VAL A 154 -15.32 -9.01 -8.43
C VAL A 154 -14.06 -8.16 -8.47
N ARG A 155 -12.98 -8.68 -9.07
CA ARG A 155 -11.70 -7.98 -9.14
C ARG A 155 -11.74 -6.77 -10.06
N LYS A 156 -12.49 -6.86 -11.17
CA LYS A 156 -12.74 -5.72 -12.05
C LYS A 156 -13.44 -4.60 -11.27
N VAL A 157 -14.55 -4.90 -10.60
CA VAL A 157 -15.28 -3.95 -9.75
C VAL A 157 -14.35 -3.34 -8.70
N LEU A 158 -13.63 -4.16 -7.93
CA LEU A 158 -12.69 -3.69 -6.91
C LEU A 158 -11.66 -2.71 -7.49
N THR A 159 -11.09 -3.00 -8.65
CA THR A 159 -10.08 -2.13 -9.29
C THR A 159 -10.67 -0.76 -9.66
N TYR A 160 -11.87 -0.73 -10.26
CA TYR A 160 -12.54 0.52 -10.60
C TYR A 160 -12.96 1.31 -9.35
N THR A 161 -13.44 0.64 -8.31
CA THR A 161 -13.76 1.27 -7.02
C THR A 161 -12.51 1.91 -6.39
N LEU A 162 -11.39 1.19 -6.35
CA LEU A 162 -10.14 1.72 -5.78
C LEU A 162 -9.57 2.90 -6.58
N ARG A 163 -9.74 2.90 -7.92
CA ARG A 163 -9.39 4.05 -8.77
C ARG A 163 -10.23 5.28 -8.40
N GLY A 164 -11.55 5.10 -8.28
CA GLY A 164 -12.46 6.15 -7.83
C GLY A 164 -12.06 6.67 -6.44
N MET A 165 -11.75 5.78 -5.51
CA MET A 165 -11.25 6.15 -4.17
C MET A 165 -9.95 6.97 -4.23
N SER A 166 -9.04 6.68 -5.16
CA SER A 166 -7.78 7.44 -5.28
C SER A 166 -8.01 8.87 -5.74
N VAL A 167 -9.01 9.10 -6.58
CA VAL A 167 -9.44 10.46 -6.96
C VAL A 167 -10.12 11.15 -5.78
N LEU A 168 -11.01 10.44 -5.05
CA LEU A 168 -11.66 10.97 -3.85
C LEU A 168 -10.69 11.26 -2.69
N MET A 169 -9.52 10.61 -2.67
CA MET A 169 -8.48 10.90 -1.68
C MET A 169 -7.86 12.29 -1.85
N ILE A 170 -7.94 12.91 -3.03
CA ILE A 170 -7.39 14.26 -3.27
C ILE A 170 -8.11 15.31 -2.42
N PRO A 171 -9.46 15.48 -2.48
CA PRO A 171 -10.16 16.45 -1.64
C PRO A 171 -10.10 16.09 -0.15
N ILE A 172 -10.02 14.81 0.19
CA ILE A 172 -9.83 14.38 1.59
C ILE A 172 -8.45 14.80 2.09
N ALA A 173 -7.41 14.61 1.29
CA ALA A 173 -6.06 15.04 1.65
C ALA A 173 -5.93 16.56 1.69
N SER A 174 -6.65 17.31 0.85
CA SER A 174 -6.56 18.78 0.84
C SER A 174 -7.14 19.45 2.08
N ILE A 175 -7.98 18.76 2.86
CA ILE A 175 -8.47 19.27 4.15
C ILE A 175 -7.61 18.80 5.33
N MET A 176 -6.62 17.93 5.08
CA MET A 176 -5.75 17.41 6.12
C MET A 176 -4.53 18.30 6.35
N PRO A 177 -4.02 18.36 7.59
CA PRO A 177 -2.71 18.92 7.88
C PRO A 177 -1.61 18.33 7.00
N THR A 178 -0.60 19.14 6.68
CA THR A 178 0.48 18.75 5.77
C THR A 178 1.33 17.60 6.32
N ASP A 179 1.52 17.48 7.63
CA ASP A 179 2.21 16.33 8.23
C ASP A 179 1.54 14.98 7.89
N VAL A 180 0.21 14.91 7.95
CA VAL A 180 -0.57 13.71 7.61
C VAL A 180 -0.46 13.41 6.13
N THR A 181 -0.59 14.41 5.27
CA THR A 181 -0.51 14.21 3.81
C THR A 181 0.90 13.85 3.34
N LEU A 182 1.92 14.46 3.95
CA LEU A 182 3.33 14.10 3.76
C LEU A 182 3.59 12.64 4.17
N TYR A 183 3.09 12.26 5.35
CA TYR A 183 3.15 10.87 5.81
C TYR A 183 2.51 9.91 4.80
N TRP A 184 1.30 10.21 4.34
CA TRP A 184 0.59 9.41 3.35
C TRP A 184 1.36 9.30 2.04
N LEU A 185 1.90 10.40 1.54
CA LEU A 185 2.65 10.44 0.29
C LEU A 185 3.93 9.58 0.39
N CYS A 186 4.72 9.76 1.45
CA CYS A 186 5.92 8.95 1.68
C CYS A 186 5.59 7.46 1.82
N SER A 187 4.51 7.17 2.55
CA SER A 187 3.94 5.83 2.65
C SER A 187 3.64 5.24 1.27
N SER A 188 2.81 5.90 0.47
CA SER A 188 2.39 5.40 -0.84
C SER A 188 3.55 5.31 -1.83
N GLY A 189 4.51 6.24 -1.76
CA GLY A 189 5.76 6.20 -2.53
C GLY A 189 6.61 4.98 -2.17
N PHE A 190 6.77 4.68 -0.87
CA PHE A 190 7.47 3.47 -0.44
C PHE A 190 6.75 2.19 -0.91
N ALA A 191 5.41 2.15 -0.85
CA ALA A 191 4.66 1.00 -1.37
C ALA A 191 4.95 0.79 -2.87
N LEU A 192 4.97 1.86 -3.66
CA LEU A 192 5.28 1.77 -5.09
C LEU A 192 6.71 1.30 -5.33
N GLY A 193 7.68 1.84 -4.59
CA GLY A 193 9.08 1.42 -4.64
C GLY A 193 9.26 -0.04 -4.24
N GLN A 194 8.63 -0.47 -3.14
CA GLN A 194 8.61 -1.87 -2.70
C GLN A 194 8.02 -2.78 -3.78
N ASN A 195 6.90 -2.39 -4.38
CA ASN A 195 6.25 -3.13 -5.46
C ASN A 195 7.18 -3.33 -6.67
N LEU A 196 7.87 -2.27 -7.09
CA LEU A 196 8.88 -2.32 -8.16
C LEU A 196 10.11 -3.14 -7.78
N LEU A 197 10.51 -3.13 -6.51
CA LEU A 197 11.61 -3.96 -6.02
C LEU A 197 11.23 -5.45 -6.03
N MET A 198 10.01 -5.77 -5.61
CA MET A 198 9.51 -7.15 -5.49
C MET A 198 9.22 -7.84 -6.83
N ILE A 199 9.04 -7.08 -7.92
CA ILE A 199 8.92 -7.65 -9.27
C ILE A 199 10.30 -8.00 -9.85
N ASN A 200 11.39 -7.40 -9.36
CA ASN A 200 12.73 -7.63 -9.88
C ASN A 200 13.19 -9.07 -9.57
N PRO A 201 13.51 -9.91 -10.58
CA PRO A 201 13.90 -11.30 -10.35
C PRO A 201 15.17 -11.41 -9.51
N LYS A 202 16.12 -10.48 -9.68
CA LYS A 202 17.38 -10.46 -8.91
C LYS A 202 17.11 -10.26 -7.42
N PHE A 203 16.23 -9.33 -7.08
CA PHE A 203 15.83 -9.11 -5.68
C PHE A 203 15.11 -10.33 -5.12
N ARG A 204 14.17 -10.91 -5.89
CA ARG A 204 13.48 -12.15 -5.50
C ARG A 204 14.45 -13.30 -5.24
N ARG A 205 15.51 -13.43 -6.07
CA ARG A 205 16.58 -14.42 -5.86
C ARG A 205 17.41 -14.12 -4.62
N ALA A 206 17.79 -12.87 -4.39
CA ALA A 206 18.51 -12.45 -3.18
C ALA A 206 17.73 -12.80 -1.91
N CYS A 207 16.40 -12.65 -1.93
CA CYS A 207 15.50 -13.02 -0.84
C CYS A 207 15.12 -14.52 -0.82
N ARG A 208 15.69 -15.38 -1.67
CA ARG A 208 15.40 -16.83 -1.77
C ARG A 208 13.93 -17.19 -2.04
N ILE A 209 13.18 -16.30 -2.69
CA ILE A 209 11.78 -16.57 -3.08
C ILE A 209 11.77 -17.66 -4.16
N PRO A 210 10.97 -18.73 -4.07
CA PRO A 210 10.90 -19.79 -5.10
C PRO A 210 10.55 -19.25 -6.49
N ARG A 211 11.06 -19.90 -7.55
CA ARG A 211 10.63 -19.60 -8.93
C ARG A 211 9.22 -20.11 -9.14
N THR A 212 8.42 -19.35 -9.87
CA THR A 212 7.10 -19.80 -10.32
C THR A 212 7.09 -20.00 -11.83
N ALA A 213 6.25 -20.91 -12.32
CA ALA A 213 6.16 -21.20 -13.76
C ALA A 213 5.79 -19.98 -14.63
N ASN A 214 5.16 -18.96 -14.03
CA ASN A 214 4.70 -17.75 -14.70
C ASN A 214 5.63 -16.53 -14.45
N GLU A 215 6.83 -16.74 -13.88
CA GLU A 215 7.76 -15.65 -13.59
C GLU A 215 8.45 -15.17 -14.88
N SER A 216 8.24 -13.89 -15.23
CA SER A 216 8.89 -13.28 -16.39
C SER A 216 10.35 -12.94 -16.09
N GLN A 217 11.21 -13.13 -17.10
CA GLN A 217 12.62 -12.72 -17.07
C GLN A 217 12.79 -11.20 -17.24
N THR A 218 11.82 -10.52 -17.86
CA THR A 218 11.87 -9.08 -18.17
C THR A 218 10.66 -8.31 -17.63
N PRO A 219 10.39 -8.34 -16.31
CA PRO A 219 9.12 -7.90 -15.75
C PRO A 219 8.79 -6.42 -16.00
N PHE A 220 9.80 -5.54 -16.08
CA PHE A 220 9.58 -4.13 -16.39
C PHE A 220 9.16 -3.91 -17.85
N ARG A 221 9.72 -4.68 -18.79
CA ARG A 221 9.33 -4.61 -20.20
C ARG A 221 7.91 -5.14 -20.37
N ASP A 222 7.61 -6.28 -19.75
CA ASP A 222 6.27 -6.86 -19.76
C ASP A 222 5.23 -5.91 -19.17
N LEU A 223 5.58 -5.18 -18.11
CA LEU A 223 4.71 -4.17 -17.50
C LEU A 223 4.41 -3.04 -18.49
N LEU A 224 5.44 -2.53 -19.18
CA LEU A 224 5.30 -1.48 -20.20
C LEU A 224 4.47 -1.97 -21.38
N ASP A 225 4.68 -3.21 -21.84
CA ASP A 225 3.93 -3.79 -22.96
C ASP A 225 2.45 -3.99 -22.59
N ARG A 226 2.16 -4.43 -21.37
CA ARG A 226 0.78 -4.53 -20.86
C ARG A 226 0.13 -3.16 -20.75
N LEU A 227 0.88 -2.15 -20.31
CA LEU A 227 0.40 -0.78 -20.21
C LEU A 227 0.06 -0.22 -21.61
N LYS A 228 0.95 -0.40 -22.59
CA LYS A 228 0.73 0.00 -23.99
C LYS A 228 -0.51 -0.66 -24.57
N LYS A 229 -0.61 -2.00 -24.46
CA LYS A 229 -1.78 -2.76 -24.94
C LYS A 229 -3.10 -2.25 -24.35
N ARG A 230 -3.10 -1.86 -23.07
CA ARG A 230 -4.29 -1.31 -22.41
C ARG A 230 -4.70 0.05 -22.97
N PHE A 231 -3.73 0.91 -23.27
CA PHE A 231 -4.00 2.22 -23.88
C PHE A 231 -4.46 2.08 -25.34
N GLU A 232 -3.89 1.16 -26.10
CA GLU A 232 -4.29 0.88 -27.48
C GLU A 232 -5.72 0.31 -27.55
N PHE A 233 -6.06 -0.65 -26.67
CA PHE A 233 -7.41 -1.22 -26.60
C PHE A 233 -8.49 -0.19 -26.29
N ASN A 234 -8.20 0.78 -25.41
CA ASN A 234 -9.12 1.87 -25.12
C ASN A 234 -9.29 2.86 -26.28
N LYS A 235 -8.35 2.89 -27.25
CA LYS A 235 -8.40 3.75 -28.43
C LYS A 235 -9.23 3.16 -29.58
N THR A 236 -9.36 1.83 -29.64
CA THR A 236 -10.13 1.10 -30.67
C THR A 236 -11.57 0.81 -30.27
N GLY A 237 -11.98 1.13 -29.04
CA GLY A 237 -13.31 0.84 -28.48
C GLY A 237 -14.24 2.05 -28.36
N THR A 238 -13.89 3.17 -29.00
CA THR A 238 -14.73 4.37 -29.19
C THR A 238 -15.01 4.54 -30.67
#